data_AF-A0A7K3H359-F1
#
_entry.id   AF-A0A7K3H359-F1
#
_cell.length_a   1.000
_cell.length_b   1.000
_cell.length_c   1.000
_cell.angle_alpha   90.00
_cell.angle_beta   90.00
_cell.angle_gamma   90.00
#
_symmetry.space_group_name_H-M   'P 1'
#
loop_
_entity.id
_entity.type
_entity.pdbx_description
1 polymer ?
#
loop_
_entity_poly.entity_id
_entity_poly.type
_entity_poly.pdbx_seq_one_letter_code
_entity_poly.pdbx_strand_id
1 'polypeptide(L)'
;MPRSDPSPAASSGEGPPPGRPRPVPGGPPGTVVLTLPGTVARGEVPALCARMRSLLERGEGTGGVPGHDGPSPVVLCDAGAVTRPDLATVEALARLRLTARRLGCRLRLRNAGPELRALLHLLGLDAVLGARGAAAGAEPWGQAEEGEEVRGVEEGVEPGDAAV
;
A
#
# COMPACT_ATOMS: atom_id res chain seq x y z
N MET A 1 37.55 16.64 -51.25
CA MET A 1 37.34 16.01 -49.92
C MET A 1 36.21 16.76 -49.22
N PRO A 2 34.95 16.30 -49.27
CA PRO A 2 33.87 16.92 -48.53
C PRO A 2 33.87 16.44 -47.07
N ARG A 3 33.61 17.40 -46.18
CA ARG A 3 33.46 17.24 -44.73
C ARG A 3 32.17 16.46 -44.43
N SER A 4 32.25 15.51 -43.51
CA SER A 4 31.06 14.83 -42.98
C SER A 4 30.48 15.66 -41.84
N ASP A 5 29.31 16.24 -42.08
CA ASP A 5 28.40 16.73 -41.03
C ASP A 5 27.65 15.56 -40.40
N PRO A 6 27.44 15.54 -39.07
CA PRO A 6 26.46 14.67 -38.42
C PRO A 6 25.07 15.32 -38.41
N SER A 7 24.04 14.55 -38.73
CA SER A 7 22.63 14.95 -38.68
C SER A 7 21.78 13.75 -38.22
N PRO A 8 20.58 13.96 -37.65
CA PRO A 8 20.33 14.52 -36.33
C PRO A 8 19.59 13.52 -35.43
N ALA A 9 19.52 13.86 -34.13
CA ALA A 9 18.70 13.17 -33.14
C ALA A 9 17.27 12.97 -33.63
N ALA A 10 16.86 11.71 -33.77
CA ALA A 10 15.46 11.35 -33.94
C ALA A 10 14.76 11.30 -32.59
N SER A 11 13.71 12.11 -32.54
CA SER A 11 12.80 12.39 -31.46
C SER A 11 12.10 11.16 -30.87
N SER A 12 11.75 11.31 -29.59
CA SER A 12 10.45 10.98 -29.02
C SER A 12 9.95 9.53 -29.15
N GLY A 13 10.11 8.80 -28.06
CA GLY A 13 9.17 7.77 -27.64
C GLY A 13 8.68 8.11 -26.23
N GLU A 14 7.78 9.09 -26.12
CA GLU A 14 6.93 9.24 -24.94
C GLU A 14 6.23 7.89 -24.75
N GLY A 15 6.62 7.14 -23.73
CA GLY A 15 5.99 5.87 -23.40
C GLY A 15 4.48 6.10 -23.18
N PRO A 16 3.63 5.09 -23.46
CA PRO A 16 2.20 5.23 -23.25
C PRO A 16 1.94 5.75 -21.82
N PRO A 17 1.04 6.75 -21.64
CA PRO A 17 0.72 7.25 -20.32
C PRO A 17 0.34 6.06 -19.43
N PRO A 18 0.74 6.03 -18.15
CA PRO A 18 0.40 4.93 -17.28
C PRO A 18 -1.11 4.74 -17.33
N GLY A 19 -1.51 3.62 -17.94
CA GLY A 19 -2.91 3.31 -18.18
C GLY A 19 -3.70 3.48 -16.90
N ARG A 20 -4.94 3.96 -17.04
CA ARG A 20 -5.88 4.05 -15.91
C ARG A 20 -5.79 2.75 -15.10
N PRO A 21 -5.66 2.82 -13.76
CA PRO A 21 -5.69 1.62 -12.94
C PRO A 21 -6.90 0.79 -13.34
N ARG A 22 -6.67 -0.40 -13.88
CA ARG A 22 -7.77 -1.24 -14.34
C ARG A 22 -8.48 -1.73 -13.09
N PRO A 23 -9.75 -1.37 -12.86
CA PRO A 23 -10.50 -1.93 -11.75
C PRO A 23 -10.52 -3.44 -11.92
N VAL A 24 -10.28 -4.16 -10.82
CA VAL A 24 -10.35 -5.62 -10.82
C VAL A 24 -11.81 -6.02 -11.00
N PRO A 25 -12.20 -6.71 -12.09
CA PRO A 25 -13.57 -7.20 -12.22
C PRO A 25 -13.84 -8.20 -11.09
N GLY A 26 -14.84 -7.91 -10.25
CA GLY A 26 -15.29 -8.76 -9.14
C GLY A 26 -14.57 -8.57 -7.79
N GLY A 27 -13.70 -7.56 -7.63
CA GLY A 27 -13.16 -7.20 -6.31
C GLY A 27 -14.15 -6.36 -5.49
N PRO A 28 -14.09 -6.37 -4.14
CA PRO A 28 -14.84 -5.42 -3.36
C PRO A 28 -14.43 -3.99 -3.76
N PRO A 29 -15.36 -3.01 -3.73
CA PRO A 29 -15.04 -1.63 -4.04
C PRO A 29 -13.85 -1.18 -3.18
N GLY A 30 -12.92 -0.41 -3.77
CA GLY A 30 -11.71 0.05 -3.10
C GLY A 30 -10.49 -0.86 -3.25
N THR A 31 -10.53 -1.81 -4.19
CA THR A 31 -9.38 -2.68 -4.51
C THR A 31 -8.60 -2.16 -5.72
N VAL A 32 -7.31 -1.89 -5.55
CA VAL A 32 -6.38 -1.52 -6.63
C VAL A 32 -5.23 -2.52 -6.72
N VAL A 33 -4.66 -2.71 -7.92
CA VAL A 33 -3.53 -3.62 -8.14
C VAL A 33 -2.26 -2.82 -8.40
N LEU A 34 -1.18 -3.19 -7.71
CA LEU A 34 0.17 -2.70 -7.94
C LEU A 34 1.07 -3.87 -8.35
N THR A 35 1.57 -3.86 -9.57
CA THR A 35 2.46 -4.92 -10.08
C THR A 35 3.92 -4.57 -9.80
N LEU A 36 4.66 -5.52 -9.22
CA LEU A 36 6.11 -5.41 -9.06
C LEU A 36 6.83 -5.76 -10.37
N PRO A 37 7.90 -5.05 -10.73
CA PRO A 37 8.73 -5.41 -11.88
C PRO A 37 9.47 -6.72 -11.61
N GLY A 38 9.99 -7.35 -12.69
CA GLY A 38 10.65 -8.65 -12.56
C GLY A 38 11.94 -8.66 -11.76
N THR A 39 12.58 -7.51 -11.67
CA THR A 39 13.71 -7.19 -10.79
C THR A 39 13.44 -5.82 -10.20
N VAL A 40 13.73 -5.63 -8.92
CA VAL A 40 13.56 -4.34 -8.24
C VAL A 40 14.94 -3.82 -7.87
N ALA A 41 15.36 -2.70 -8.44
CA ALA A 41 16.54 -1.98 -7.95
C ALA A 41 16.18 -1.13 -6.74
N ARG A 42 17.12 -0.97 -5.80
CA ARG A 42 16.93 -0.17 -4.58
C ARG A 42 16.48 1.28 -4.87
N GLY A 43 16.97 1.86 -5.96
CA GLY A 43 16.60 3.20 -6.41
C GLY A 43 15.14 3.32 -6.89
N GLU A 44 14.48 2.22 -7.24
CA GLU A 44 13.10 2.21 -7.74
C GLU A 44 12.05 2.16 -6.62
N VAL A 45 12.45 1.82 -5.39
CA VAL A 45 11.53 1.66 -4.27
C VAL A 45 10.74 2.96 -3.97
N PRO A 46 11.36 4.15 -3.93
CA PRO A 46 10.59 5.39 -3.76
C PRO A 46 9.55 5.61 -4.86
N ALA A 47 9.88 5.26 -6.10
CA ALA A 47 8.97 5.38 -7.24
C ALA A 47 7.79 4.40 -7.13
N LEU A 48 8.01 3.17 -6.64
CA LEU A 48 6.93 2.23 -6.33
C LEU A 48 5.98 2.77 -5.25
N CYS A 49 6.52 3.35 -4.17
CA CYS A 49 5.71 3.98 -3.12
C CYS A 49 4.91 5.19 -3.63
N ALA A 50 5.49 6.00 -4.52
CA ALA A 50 4.79 7.11 -5.17
C ALA A 50 3.67 6.60 -6.09
N ARG A 51 3.95 5.58 -6.91
CA ARG A 51 2.93 4.94 -7.76
C ARG A 51 1.75 4.44 -6.95
N MET A 52 1.97 3.77 -5.81
CA MET A 52 0.89 3.30 -4.95
C MET A 52 0.02 4.43 -4.40
N ARG A 53 0.63 5.53 -3.93
CA ARG A 53 -0.10 6.74 -3.50
C ARG A 53 -0.99 7.27 -4.62
N SER A 54 -0.42 7.49 -5.80
CA SER A 54 -1.18 7.98 -6.95
C SER A 54 -2.27 7.00 -7.43
N LEU A 55 -2.13 5.69 -7.21
CA LEU A 55 -3.19 4.72 -7.52
C LEU A 55 -4.38 4.87 -6.57
N LEU A 56 -4.10 5.12 -5.29
CA LEU A 56 -5.12 5.31 -4.26
C LEU A 56 -5.82 6.67 -4.40
N GLU A 57 -5.08 7.75 -4.65
CA GLU A 57 -5.61 9.10 -4.94
C GLU A 57 -6.50 9.09 -6.20
N ARG A 58 -6.12 8.33 -7.24
CA ARG A 58 -6.95 8.18 -8.46
C ARG A 58 -8.13 7.24 -8.28
N GLY A 59 -8.10 6.40 -7.24
CA GLY A 59 -9.13 5.44 -6.89
C GLY A 59 -10.25 6.03 -6.04
N GLU A 60 -10.29 7.35 -5.88
CA GLU A 60 -11.35 8.11 -5.20
C GLU A 60 -12.72 7.86 -5.84
N GLY A 61 -13.34 6.78 -5.35
CA GLY A 61 -14.67 6.30 -5.66
C GLY A 61 -15.08 5.17 -4.72
N THR A 62 -14.35 4.97 -3.60
CA THR A 62 -14.75 4.05 -2.54
C THR A 62 -14.77 4.84 -1.25
N GLY A 63 -15.97 5.24 -0.86
CA GLY A 63 -16.25 6.14 0.26
C GLY A 63 -15.57 5.71 1.55
N GLY A 64 -14.96 6.70 2.18
CA GLY A 64 -14.41 6.65 3.52
C GLY A 64 -13.74 7.98 3.81
N VAL A 65 -14.56 8.99 4.12
CA VAL A 65 -14.07 10.16 4.87
C VAL A 65 -13.37 9.62 6.12
N PRO A 66 -12.21 10.16 6.55
CA PRO A 66 -11.63 9.78 7.84
C PRO A 66 -12.69 9.93 8.94
N GLY A 67 -13.06 8.81 9.58
CA GLY A 67 -14.15 8.74 10.57
C GLY A 67 -15.40 7.93 10.17
N HIS A 68 -15.43 7.29 9.00
CA HIS A 68 -16.53 6.39 8.60
C HIS A 68 -16.16 4.92 8.81
N ASP A 69 -17.04 4.10 9.41
CA ASP A 69 -16.96 2.63 9.55
C ASP A 69 -17.06 1.90 8.19
N GLY A 70 -16.29 2.34 7.21
CA GLY A 70 -16.18 1.75 5.88
C GLY A 70 -14.99 0.78 5.80
N PRO A 71 -15.05 -0.24 4.94
CA PRO A 71 -13.92 -1.14 4.75
C PRO A 71 -12.70 -0.39 4.20
N SER A 72 -11.57 -0.47 4.91
CA SER A 72 -10.29 0.09 4.47
C SER A 72 -9.90 -0.40 3.07
N PRO A 73 -9.47 0.49 2.16
CA PRO A 73 -9.09 0.14 0.79
C PRO A 73 -7.95 -0.88 0.76
N VAL A 74 -7.97 -1.73 -0.26
CA VAL A 74 -7.04 -2.88 -0.39
C VAL A 74 -6.16 -2.69 -1.61
N VAL A 75 -4.84 -2.70 -1.40
CA VAL A 75 -3.84 -2.78 -2.46
C VAL A 75 -3.41 -4.23 -2.62
N LEU A 76 -3.71 -4.83 -3.77
CA LEU A 76 -3.17 -6.12 -4.17
C LEU A 76 -1.81 -5.90 -4.83
N CYS A 77 -0.73 -6.27 -4.14
CA CYS A 77 0.62 -6.22 -4.68
C CYS A 77 0.87 -7.51 -5.47
N ASP A 78 0.89 -7.44 -6.79
CA ASP A 78 1.14 -8.59 -7.66
C ASP A 78 2.65 -8.78 -7.86
N ALA A 79 3.18 -9.89 -7.37
CA ALA A 79 4.57 -10.28 -7.49
C ALA A 79 4.81 -11.37 -8.56
N GLY A 80 3.81 -11.66 -9.41
CA GLY A 80 3.90 -12.72 -10.42
C GLY A 80 4.97 -12.48 -11.50
N ALA A 81 5.39 -11.23 -11.70
CA ALA A 81 6.48 -10.91 -12.62
C ALA A 81 7.87 -11.04 -11.99
N VAL A 82 8.00 -11.12 -10.66
CA VAL A 82 9.29 -11.19 -9.95
C VAL A 82 9.98 -12.50 -10.28
N THR A 83 11.12 -12.40 -10.95
CA THR A 83 11.91 -13.57 -11.41
C THR A 83 13.17 -13.80 -10.60
N ARG A 84 13.72 -12.76 -9.96
CA ARG A 84 14.91 -12.85 -9.11
C ARG A 84 14.69 -12.03 -7.84
N PRO A 85 14.04 -12.61 -6.82
CA PRO A 85 13.80 -11.92 -5.57
C PRO A 85 15.10 -11.77 -4.76
N ASP A 86 15.34 -10.56 -4.29
CA ASP A 86 16.51 -10.18 -3.50
C ASP A 86 16.10 -9.25 -2.34
N LEU A 87 17.09 -8.73 -1.60
CA LEU A 87 16.83 -7.80 -0.50
C LEU A 87 16.21 -6.47 -0.96
N ALA A 88 16.45 -6.03 -2.20
CA ALA A 88 15.79 -4.84 -2.74
C ALA A 88 14.30 -5.09 -2.99
N THR A 89 13.95 -6.29 -3.43
CA THR A 89 12.55 -6.75 -3.54
C THR A 89 11.87 -6.78 -2.17
N VAL A 90 12.55 -7.27 -1.14
CA VAL A 90 12.04 -7.29 0.24
C VAL A 90 11.91 -5.86 0.81
N GLU A 91 12.91 -5.00 0.59
CA GLU A 91 12.87 -3.58 0.96
C GLU A 91 11.66 -2.90 0.32
N ALA A 92 11.38 -3.18 -0.96
CA ALA A 92 10.23 -2.65 -1.66
C ALA A 92 8.92 -3.07 -1.00
N LEU A 93 8.74 -4.37 -0.73
CA LEU A 93 7.54 -4.89 -0.06
C LEU A 93 7.34 -4.26 1.34
N ALA A 94 8.41 -4.16 2.14
CA ALA A 94 8.37 -3.55 3.46
C ALA A 94 7.97 -2.08 3.40
N ARG A 95 8.56 -1.31 2.47
CA ARG A 95 8.23 0.11 2.28
C ARG A 95 6.82 0.33 1.74
N LEU A 96 6.35 -0.54 0.85
CA LEU A 96 4.96 -0.51 0.36
C LEU A 96 3.97 -0.82 1.49
N ARG A 97 4.24 -1.84 2.31
CA ARG A 97 3.41 -2.17 3.49
C ARG A 97 3.35 -1.00 4.48
N LEU A 98 4.48 -0.37 4.76
CA LEU A 98 4.54 0.83 5.62
C LEU A 98 3.76 2.00 5.01
N THR A 99 3.88 2.22 3.70
CA THR A 99 3.16 3.29 3.00
C THR A 99 1.66 3.04 3.05
N ALA A 100 1.20 1.80 2.84
CA ALA A 100 -0.22 1.44 2.93
C ALA A 100 -0.76 1.70 4.34
N ARG A 101 -0.03 1.28 5.39
CA ARG A 101 -0.41 1.54 6.78
C ARG A 101 -0.55 3.04 7.08
N ARG A 102 0.38 3.87 6.59
CA ARG A 102 0.33 5.33 6.77
C ARG A 102 -0.87 5.98 6.06
N LEU A 103 -1.37 5.35 4.99
CA LEU A 103 -2.54 5.80 4.24
C LEU A 103 -3.84 5.15 4.73
N GLY A 104 -3.82 4.40 5.85
CA GLY A 104 -5.01 3.68 6.34
C GLY A 104 -5.50 2.58 5.40
N CYS A 105 -4.62 2.05 4.54
CA CYS A 105 -4.91 1.01 3.54
C CYS A 105 -4.34 -0.35 3.95
N ARG A 106 -4.95 -1.44 3.50
CA ARG A 106 -4.40 -2.80 3.62
C ARG A 106 -3.61 -3.18 2.37
N LEU A 107 -2.42 -3.75 2.54
CA LEU A 107 -1.65 -4.33 1.44
C LEU A 107 -1.65 -5.85 1.52
N ARG A 108 -2.00 -6.55 0.43
CA ARG A 108 -1.98 -8.01 0.33
C ARG A 108 -1.07 -8.44 -0.83
N LEU A 109 -0.15 -9.35 -0.57
CA LEU A 109 0.75 -9.91 -1.58
C LEU A 109 0.02 -11.02 -2.37
N ARG A 110 0.08 -10.96 -3.70
CA ARG A 110 -0.53 -11.93 -4.62
C ARG A 110 0.52 -12.49 -5.59
N ASN A 111 0.34 -13.72 -6.03
CA ASN A 111 1.17 -14.40 -7.05
C ASN A 111 2.68 -14.41 -6.73
N ALA A 112 3.08 -14.35 -5.44
CA ALA A 112 4.49 -14.48 -5.08
C ALA A 112 5.05 -15.82 -5.58
N GLY A 113 6.22 -15.81 -6.23
CA GLY A 113 6.91 -17.04 -6.64
C GLY A 113 7.44 -17.84 -5.43
N PRO A 114 7.76 -19.13 -5.59
CA PRO A 114 8.31 -19.97 -4.52
C PRO A 114 9.61 -19.40 -3.94
N GLU A 115 10.49 -18.85 -4.78
CA GLU A 115 11.75 -18.23 -4.35
C GLU A 115 11.52 -17.01 -3.45
N LEU A 116 10.57 -16.14 -3.81
CA LEU A 116 10.22 -14.97 -3.00
C LEU A 116 9.62 -15.40 -1.66
N ARG A 117 8.75 -16.42 -1.66
CA ARG A 117 8.22 -16.99 -0.42
C ARG A 117 9.31 -17.59 0.46
N ALA A 118 10.26 -18.31 -0.13
CA ALA A 118 11.38 -18.90 0.60
C ALA A 118 12.28 -17.82 1.22
N LEU A 119 12.58 -16.75 0.48
CA LEU A 119 13.33 -15.61 1.01
C LEU A 119 12.58 -14.94 2.17
N LEU A 120 11.28 -14.70 2.02
CA LEU A 120 10.47 -14.10 3.09
C LEU A 120 10.41 -14.99 4.32
N HIS A 121 10.29 -16.31 4.14
CA HIS A 121 10.31 -17.28 5.24
C HIS A 121 11.67 -17.31 5.95
N LEU A 122 12.77 -17.33 5.20
CA LEU A 122 14.13 -17.27 5.73
C LEU A 122 14.35 -16.03 6.60
N LEU A 123 13.75 -14.90 6.20
CA LEU A 123 13.81 -13.64 6.94
C LEU A 123 12.76 -13.52 8.06
N GLY A 124 11.87 -14.50 8.22
CA GLY A 124 10.77 -14.45 9.18
C GLY A 124 9.70 -13.39 8.88
N LEU A 125 9.55 -12.99 7.60
CA LEU A 125 8.67 -11.91 7.15
C LEU A 125 7.37 -12.38 6.48
N ASP A 126 7.12 -13.69 6.40
CA ASP A 126 5.96 -14.24 5.69
C ASP A 126 4.61 -13.80 6.29
N ALA A 127 4.52 -13.69 7.62
CA ALA A 127 3.34 -13.19 8.31
C ALA A 127 3.19 -11.66 8.18
N VAL A 128 4.30 -10.93 8.17
CA VAL A 128 4.31 -9.45 8.11
C VAL A 128 3.92 -8.94 6.73
N LEU A 129 4.41 -9.61 5.69
CA LEU A 129 4.22 -9.23 4.29
C LEU A 129 3.11 -10.04 3.59
N GLY A 130 2.41 -10.92 4.32
CA GLY A 130 1.24 -11.65 3.81
C GLY A 130 1.60 -12.67 2.73
N ALA A 131 2.78 -13.27 2.82
CA ALA A 131 3.23 -14.34 1.92
C ALA A 131 2.82 -15.72 2.40
N ARG A 132 2.36 -15.85 3.65
CA ARG A 132 1.79 -17.09 4.17
C ARG A 132 0.59 -17.46 3.30
N GLY A 133 0.66 -18.64 2.67
CA GLY A 133 -0.40 -19.15 1.81
C GLY A 133 -1.74 -19.05 2.52
N ALA A 134 -2.81 -18.78 1.76
CA ALA A 134 -4.15 -18.56 2.28
C ALA A 134 -4.67 -19.81 3.04
N ALA A 135 -4.29 -19.96 4.30
CA ALA A 135 -5.20 -20.49 5.29
C ALA A 135 -6.22 -19.37 5.51
N ALA A 136 -7.43 -19.59 5.00
CA ALA A 136 -8.56 -18.73 5.25
C ALA A 136 -8.68 -18.49 6.77
N GLY A 137 -8.75 -17.22 7.16
CA GLY A 137 -9.10 -16.82 8.53
C GLY A 137 -7.92 -16.68 9.49
N ALA A 138 -7.12 -15.62 9.30
CA ALA A 138 -6.44 -14.98 10.41
C ALA A 138 -6.15 -13.52 10.04
N GLU A 139 -7.09 -12.63 10.37
CA GLU A 139 -6.73 -11.24 10.66
C GLU A 139 -6.30 -11.22 12.14
N PRO A 140 -5.01 -11.04 12.45
CA PRO A 140 -4.67 -10.43 13.71
C PRO A 140 -3.73 -9.27 13.41
N TRP A 141 -4.28 -8.05 13.29
CA TRP A 141 -3.47 -6.88 13.59
C TRP A 141 -4.35 -5.72 14.06
N GLY A 142 -4.40 -5.56 15.38
CA GLY A 142 -4.88 -4.38 16.08
C GLY A 142 -6.39 -4.36 16.32
N GLN A 143 -6.83 -4.98 17.42
CA GLN A 143 -7.85 -4.27 18.20
C GLN A 143 -7.24 -2.91 18.53
N ALA A 144 -7.91 -1.83 18.13
CA ALA A 144 -7.74 -0.58 18.85
C ALA A 144 -8.10 -0.93 20.30
N GLU A 145 -7.16 -0.77 21.22
CA GLU A 145 -7.54 -0.69 22.62
C GLU A 145 -8.50 0.49 22.68
N GLU A 146 -9.78 0.18 22.89
CA GLU A 146 -10.77 1.14 23.34
C GLU A 146 -10.22 1.68 24.65
N GLY A 147 -9.47 2.78 24.55
CA GLY A 147 -9.25 3.66 25.66
C GLY A 147 -10.64 4.08 26.10
N GLU A 148 -11.09 3.46 27.18
CA GLU A 148 -12.32 3.76 27.89
C GLU A 148 -12.38 5.27 28.09
N GLU A 149 -13.15 5.96 27.24
CA GLU A 149 -13.60 7.30 27.53
C GLU A 149 -14.48 7.16 28.77
N VAL A 150 -13.90 7.46 29.92
CA VAL A 150 -14.61 7.74 31.16
C VAL A 150 -15.51 8.94 30.90
N ARG A 151 -16.72 8.56 30.46
CA ARG A 151 -17.99 9.25 30.41
C ARG A 151 -18.07 10.32 31.50
N GLY A 152 -18.51 11.51 31.08
CA GLY A 152 -18.46 12.77 31.82
C GLY A 152 -18.76 12.70 33.31
N VAL A 153 -17.90 13.37 34.08
CA VAL A 153 -18.26 13.91 35.39
C VAL A 153 -19.04 15.20 35.14
N GLU A 154 -20.35 15.07 35.03
CA GLU A 154 -21.26 16.19 35.26
C GLU A 154 -21.62 16.22 36.75
N GLU A 155 -21.58 17.44 37.29
CA GLU A 155 -22.38 17.94 38.41
C GLU A 155 -21.82 17.72 39.84
N GLY A 156 -21.85 18.70 40.76
CA GLY A 156 -22.61 19.94 40.78
C GLY A 156 -21.84 21.15 41.34
N VAL A 157 -22.09 22.29 40.72
CA VAL A 157 -21.95 23.60 41.34
C VAL A 157 -23.16 23.76 42.25
N GLU A 158 -22.96 23.79 43.57
CA GLU A 158 -23.97 24.34 44.48
C GLU A 158 -23.75 25.85 44.60
N PRO A 159 -24.74 26.68 44.21
CA PRO A 159 -24.64 28.12 44.26
C PRO A 159 -25.01 28.64 45.65
N GLY A 160 -24.08 29.38 46.26
CA GLY A 160 -24.35 30.50 47.15
C GLY A 160 -25.07 30.22 48.47
N ASP A 161 -24.35 30.46 49.58
CA ASP A 161 -24.95 31.18 50.69
C ASP A 161 -24.18 32.49 50.92
N ALA A 162 -24.91 33.59 50.98
CA ALA A 162 -24.43 34.92 51.29
C ALA A 162 -25.42 35.60 52.24
N ALA A 163 -24.85 36.42 53.13
CA ALA A 163 -25.44 37.20 54.23
C ALA A 163 -25.56 36.39 55.53
N VAL A 164 -24.99 36.81 56.67
CA VAL A 164 -24.83 38.17 57.22
C VAL A 164 -23.52 38.28 58.01
#